data_AF-A0AAN8ZMA2-F1
#
_entry.id   AF-A0AAN8ZMA2-F1
#
_cell.length_a   1.000
_cell.length_b   1.000
_cell.length_c   1.000
_cell.angle_alpha   90.00
_cell.angle_beta   90.00
_cell.angle_gamma   90.00
#
_symmetry.space_group_name_H-M   'P 1'
#
loop_
_entity.id
_entity.type
_entity.pdbx_description
1 polymer ?
#
loop_
_entity_poly.entity_id
_entity_poly.type
_entity_poly.pdbx_seq_one_letter_code
_entity_poly.pdbx_strand_id
1 'polypeptide(L)'
;MMMESSKWLMIMVLCFAICGHGVKAWTGEIHGRVVCDVCGDSSVGPEDHVLEGAEVAVLCITKSGEVLNYQAFTDSKGLYTVAETMPKSDKWDACLARPISSFNEHCNQLGEGSLAVKFSYTHPSGKSHTVRPFVYQHKSVPSYCI
;
A
#
# COMPACT_ATOMS: atom_id res chain seq x y z
N MET A 1 -13.46 -36.47 46.89
CA MET A 1 -12.32 -35.53 46.79
C MET A 1 -11.48 -35.69 45.52
N MET A 2 -11.17 -36.90 45.03
CA MET A 2 -10.38 -37.08 43.77
C MET A 2 -11.06 -36.57 42.48
N MET A 3 -12.39 -36.63 42.40
CA MET A 3 -13.13 -36.24 41.17
C MET A 3 -13.22 -34.72 40.96
N GLU A 4 -13.01 -33.91 42.00
CA GLU A 4 -13.09 -32.45 41.94
C GLU A 4 -11.76 -31.84 41.48
N SER A 5 -10.64 -32.37 41.98
CA SER A 5 -9.29 -32.02 41.51
C SER A 5 -9.08 -32.27 40.02
N SER A 6 -9.67 -33.34 39.47
CA SER A 6 -9.57 -33.67 38.03
C SER A 6 -10.33 -32.66 37.15
N LYS A 7 -11.49 -32.16 37.60
CA LYS A 7 -12.27 -31.14 36.89
C LYS A 7 -11.52 -29.81 36.81
N TRP A 8 -10.93 -29.36 37.91
CA TRP A 8 -10.11 -28.14 37.93
C TRP A 8 -8.85 -28.26 37.06
N LEU A 9 -8.23 -29.45 37.03
CA LEU A 9 -7.09 -29.72 36.15
C LEU A 9 -7.50 -29.65 34.67
N MET A 10 -8.65 -30.23 34.31
CA MET A 10 -9.20 -30.19 32.95
C MET A 10 -9.55 -28.76 32.53
N ILE A 11 -10.14 -27.97 33.43
CA ILE A 11 -10.44 -26.55 33.19
C ILE A 11 -9.15 -25.75 32.99
N MET A 12 -8.12 -25.97 33.82
CA MET A 12 -6.80 -25.33 33.66
C MET A 12 -6.15 -25.67 32.33
N VAL A 13 -6.16 -26.94 31.91
CA VAL A 13 -5.60 -27.39 30.62
C VAL A 13 -6.38 -26.78 29.46
N LEU A 14 -7.70 -26.75 29.53
CA LEU A 14 -8.56 -26.15 28.50
C LEU A 14 -8.33 -24.63 28.42
N CYS A 15 -8.24 -23.92 29.55
CA CYS A 15 -7.91 -22.50 29.58
C CYS A 15 -6.51 -22.22 29.01
N PHE A 16 -5.50 -23.04 29.33
CA PHE A 16 -4.16 -22.89 28.77
C PHE A 16 -4.13 -23.14 27.25
N ALA A 17 -4.89 -24.13 26.77
CA ALA A 17 -5.02 -24.42 25.35
C ALA A 17 -5.71 -23.27 24.59
N ILE A 18 -6.76 -22.66 25.17
CA ILE A 18 -7.48 -21.55 24.53
C ILE A 18 -6.63 -20.27 24.56
N CYS A 19 -5.97 -19.96 25.69
CA CYS A 19 -5.17 -18.74 25.84
C CYS A 19 -3.79 -18.80 25.15
N GLY A 20 -3.29 -20.00 24.81
CA GLY A 20 -2.00 -20.17 24.13
C GLY A 20 -2.00 -19.80 22.64
N HIS A 21 -3.18 -19.67 22.02
CA HIS A 21 -3.32 -19.29 20.61
C HIS A 21 -3.31 -17.77 20.44
N GLY A 22 -2.17 -17.14 20.76
CA GLY A 22 -1.99 -15.72 20.49
C GLY A 22 -2.00 -15.45 18.98
N VAL A 23 -2.96 -14.65 18.50
CA VAL A 23 -2.93 -14.14 17.13
C VAL A 23 -1.75 -13.18 17.01
N LYS A 24 -0.74 -13.57 16.21
CA LYS A 24 0.39 -12.68 15.92
C LYS A 24 -0.08 -11.61 14.96
N ALA A 25 0.02 -10.34 15.33
CA ALA A 25 -0.24 -9.23 14.43
C ALA A 25 0.90 -9.05 13.42
N TRP A 26 0.57 -8.46 12.28
CA TRP A 26 1.49 -8.03 11.25
C TRP A 26 1.04 -6.66 10.73
N THR A 27 1.98 -5.74 10.59
CA THR A 27 1.75 -4.40 10.05
C THR A 27 2.51 -4.22 8.75
N GLY A 28 1.79 -3.86 7.69
CA GLY A 28 2.36 -3.51 6.39
C GLY A 28 2.19 -2.03 6.10
N GLU A 29 3.10 -1.48 5.30
CA GLU A 29 3.03 -0.11 4.81
C GLU A 29 3.47 -0.08 3.35
N ILE A 30 2.72 0.61 2.50
CA ILE A 30 3.04 0.86 1.10
C ILE A 30 3.07 2.36 0.94
N HIS A 31 4.13 2.90 0.36
CA HIS A 31 4.18 4.30 -0.02
C HIS A 31 4.72 4.47 -1.43
N GLY A 32 4.37 5.57 -2.06
CA GLY A 32 4.87 5.93 -3.38
C GLY A 32 4.67 7.42 -3.63
N ARG A 33 5.12 7.88 -4.79
CA ARG A 33 5.06 9.29 -5.15
C ARG A 33 4.28 9.49 -6.44
N VAL A 34 3.59 10.61 -6.56
CA VAL A 34 2.99 11.08 -7.81
C VAL A 34 3.66 12.39 -8.24
N VAL A 35 4.04 12.45 -9.52
CA VAL A 35 4.85 13.52 -10.10
C VAL A 35 4.20 13.97 -11.41
N CYS A 36 4.32 15.26 -11.72
CA CYS A 36 4.09 15.78 -13.06
C CYS A 36 5.38 15.66 -13.87
N ASP A 37 5.34 14.84 -14.92
CA ASP A 37 6.33 14.75 -15.99
C ASP A 37 6.08 15.92 -16.96
N VAL A 38 6.88 16.97 -16.82
CA VAL A 38 6.68 18.24 -17.52
C VAL A 38 7.12 18.13 -18.98
N CYS A 39 8.20 17.39 -19.25
CA CYS A 39 8.70 17.18 -20.60
C CYS A 39 8.05 16.02 -21.34
N GLY A 40 7.25 15.19 -20.65
CA GLY A 40 6.53 14.07 -21.24
C GLY A 40 7.43 12.88 -21.59
N ASP A 41 8.62 12.77 -21.01
CA ASP A 41 9.62 11.76 -21.36
C ASP A 41 9.49 10.46 -20.55
N SER A 42 8.47 10.37 -19.69
CA SER A 42 8.17 9.25 -18.79
C SER A 42 9.26 8.94 -17.76
N SER A 43 10.16 9.89 -17.50
CA SER A 43 11.15 9.83 -16.45
C SER A 43 10.82 10.81 -15.31
N VAL A 44 11.68 10.89 -14.30
CA VAL A 44 11.55 11.90 -13.23
C VAL A 44 12.79 12.79 -13.30
N GLY A 45 12.64 13.96 -13.90
CA GLY A 45 13.68 14.95 -14.14
C GLY A 45 13.71 16.08 -13.09
N PRO A 46 14.73 16.97 -13.16
CA PRO A 46 14.80 18.17 -12.34
C PRO A 46 13.70 19.21 -12.62
N GLU A 47 13.10 19.19 -13.80
CA GLU A 47 11.98 20.03 -14.24
C GLU A 47 10.63 19.57 -13.68
N ASP A 48 10.57 18.32 -13.23
CA ASP A 48 9.37 17.70 -12.74
C ASP A 48 9.05 18.12 -11.31
N HIS A 49 7.77 18.11 -11.00
CA HIS A 49 7.30 18.52 -9.69
C HIS A 49 6.27 17.55 -9.13
N VAL A 50 6.21 17.48 -7.80
CA VAL A 50 5.29 16.61 -7.10
C VAL A 50 3.85 17.09 -7.26
N LEU A 51 2.92 16.14 -7.32
CA LEU A 51 1.49 16.44 -7.35
C LEU A 51 0.88 16.19 -5.98
N GLU A 52 0.42 17.24 -5.32
CA GLU A 52 -0.37 17.18 -4.08
C GLU A 52 -1.85 16.88 -4.40
N GLY A 53 -2.50 16.09 -3.54
CA GLY A 53 -3.89 15.71 -3.68
C GLY A 53 -4.19 14.71 -4.81
N ALA A 54 -3.18 14.19 -5.50
CA ALA A 54 -3.36 13.16 -6.51
C ALA A 54 -3.88 11.86 -5.88
N GLU A 55 -4.81 11.22 -6.57
CA GLU A 55 -5.54 10.06 -6.08
C GLU A 55 -4.89 8.76 -6.57
N VAL A 56 -4.67 7.83 -5.65
CA VAL A 56 -4.06 6.52 -5.90
C VAL A 56 -4.91 5.44 -5.25
N ALA A 57 -5.09 4.32 -5.97
CA ALA A 57 -5.70 3.12 -5.42
C ALA A 57 -4.66 2.01 -5.25
N VAL A 58 -4.68 1.33 -4.11
CA VAL A 58 -3.87 0.14 -3.83
C VAL A 58 -4.81 -1.01 -3.53
N LEU A 59 -4.81 -2.02 -4.40
CA LEU A 59 -5.59 -3.23 -4.22
C LEU A 59 -4.66 -4.34 -3.72
N CYS A 60 -4.93 -4.92 -2.56
CA CYS A 60 -4.14 -6.01 -2.01
C CYS A 60 -5.00 -7.27 -1.87
N ILE A 61 -4.44 -8.43 -2.23
CA ILE A 61 -5.00 -9.74 -1.91
C ILE A 61 -4.28 -10.29 -0.68
N THR A 62 -5.03 -10.78 0.30
CA THR A 62 -4.48 -11.43 1.50
C THR A 62 -4.10 -12.88 1.21
N LYS A 63 -3.47 -13.55 2.18
CA LYS A 63 -3.16 -14.99 2.06
C LYS A 63 -4.40 -15.88 2.04
N SER A 64 -5.52 -15.44 2.62
CA SER A 64 -6.81 -16.12 2.56
C SER A 64 -7.56 -15.88 1.24
N GLY A 65 -7.13 -14.90 0.44
CA GLY A 65 -7.76 -14.54 -0.83
C GLY A 65 -8.77 -13.39 -0.73
N GLU A 66 -8.87 -12.74 0.42
CA GLU A 66 -9.64 -11.50 0.57
C GLU A 66 -9.01 -10.37 -0.25
N VAL A 67 -9.83 -9.57 -0.93
CA VAL A 67 -9.37 -8.42 -1.71
C VAL A 67 -9.71 -7.13 -0.96
N LEU A 68 -8.68 -6.39 -0.60
CA LEU A 68 -8.75 -5.12 0.12
C LEU A 68 -8.47 -3.97 -0.86
N ASN A 69 -9.28 -2.91 -0.81
CA ASN A 69 -9.15 -1.75 -1.68
C ASN A 69 -8.89 -0.49 -0.83
N TYR A 70 -7.68 0.04 -0.96
CA TYR A 70 -7.27 1.26 -0.29
C TYR A 70 -7.26 2.42 -1.28
N GLN A 71 -7.85 3.54 -0.87
CA GLN A 71 -7.77 4.80 -1.59
C GLN A 71 -6.93 5.77 -0.78
N ALA A 72 -5.94 6.39 -1.42
CA ALA A 72 -5.03 7.33 -0.79
C ALA A 72 -4.86 8.58 -1.66
N PHE A 73 -4.53 9.68 -1.00
CA PHE A 73 -4.23 10.96 -1.63
C PHE A 73 -2.81 11.36 -1.29
N THR A 74 -2.13 12.02 -2.21
CA THR A 74 -0.77 12.50 -1.98
C THR A 74 -0.75 13.75 -1.09
N ASP A 75 0.28 13.84 -0.25
CA ASP A 75 0.57 15.02 0.56
C ASP A 75 1.29 16.13 -0.25
N SER A 76 1.70 17.19 0.43
CA SER A 76 2.44 18.32 -0.15
C SER A 76 3.82 17.96 -0.71
N LYS A 77 4.31 16.73 -0.47
CA LYS A 77 5.54 16.17 -1.05
C LYS A 77 5.24 15.17 -2.17
N GLY A 78 3.98 15.08 -2.59
CA GLY A 78 3.48 14.10 -3.56
C GLY A 78 3.50 12.67 -3.06
N LEU A 79 3.63 12.43 -1.75
CA LEU A 79 3.74 11.09 -1.18
C LEU A 79 2.35 10.59 -0.78
N TYR A 80 1.99 9.38 -1.20
CA TYR A 80 0.85 8.65 -0.66
C TYR A 80 1.36 7.50 0.21
N THR A 81 0.60 7.17 1.25
CA THR A 81 0.90 6.06 2.16
C THR A 81 -0.38 5.28 2.46
N VAL A 82 -0.28 3.95 2.43
CA VAL A 82 -1.31 2.99 2.83
C VAL A 82 -0.69 2.09 3.89
N ALA A 83 -1.31 1.98 5.05
CA ALA A 83 -0.84 1.13 6.12
C ALA A 83 -1.99 0.32 6.70
N GLU A 84 -1.71 -0.91 7.12
CA GLU A 84 -2.71 -1.79 7.70
C GLU A 84 -2.08 -2.70 8.75
N THR A 85 -2.85 -3.01 9.79
CA THR A 85 -2.47 -4.02 10.79
C THR A 85 -3.50 -5.14 10.82
N MET A 86 -3.04 -6.37 10.60
CA MET A 86 -3.90 -7.55 10.47
C MET A 86 -3.24 -8.80 11.05
N PRO A 87 -3.96 -9.92 11.20
CA PRO A 87 -3.36 -11.19 11.60
C PRO A 87 -2.24 -11.61 10.63
N LYS A 88 -1.08 -12.02 11.18
CA LYS A 88 0.08 -12.47 10.38
C LYS A 88 -0.25 -13.66 9.48
N SER A 89 -1.18 -14.51 9.90
CA SER A 89 -1.69 -15.63 9.10
C SER A 89 -2.40 -15.18 7.84
N ASP A 90 -2.92 -13.94 7.82
CA ASP A 90 -3.70 -13.39 6.73
C ASP A 90 -3.12 -12.07 6.19
N LYS A 91 -1.80 -11.90 6.34
CA LYS A 91 -1.11 -10.72 5.80
C LYS A 91 -1.33 -10.57 4.29
N TRP A 92 -1.07 -9.37 3.76
CA TRP A 92 -1.01 -9.15 2.32
C TRP A 92 -0.07 -10.17 1.64
N ASP A 93 -0.54 -10.73 0.53
CA ASP A 93 0.22 -11.63 -0.35
C ASP A 93 0.78 -10.86 -1.55
N ALA A 94 -0.10 -10.21 -2.30
CA ALA A 94 0.26 -9.37 -3.43
C ALA A 94 -0.61 -8.11 -3.47
N CYS A 95 -0.07 -7.05 -4.05
CA CYS A 95 -0.76 -5.78 -4.20
C CYS A 95 -0.59 -5.23 -5.64
N LEU A 96 -1.51 -4.36 -6.01
CA LEU A 96 -1.54 -3.61 -7.25
C LEU A 96 -1.78 -2.14 -6.91
N ALA A 97 -0.79 -1.29 -7.10
CA ALA A 97 -0.94 0.15 -6.97
C ALA A 97 -1.22 0.76 -8.34
N ARG A 98 -2.17 1.71 -8.44
CA ARG A 98 -2.47 2.42 -9.67
C ARG A 98 -2.85 3.89 -9.42
N PRO A 99 -2.45 4.81 -10.30
CA PRO A 99 -2.97 6.17 -10.27
C PRO A 99 -4.46 6.15 -10.69
N ILE A 100 -5.26 7.02 -10.08
CA ILE A 100 -6.69 7.19 -10.42
C ILE A 100 -6.91 8.54 -11.07
N SER A 101 -6.55 9.63 -10.39
CA SER A 101 -6.79 10.98 -10.87
C SER A 101 -5.74 11.97 -10.36
N SER A 102 -5.51 13.01 -11.14
CA SER A 102 -4.77 14.20 -10.73
C SER A 102 -5.71 15.40 -10.88
N PHE A 103 -5.84 16.19 -9.82
CA PHE A 103 -6.65 17.41 -9.83
C PHE A 103 -5.89 18.63 -10.35
N ASN A 104 -4.65 18.43 -10.82
CA ASN A 104 -3.87 19.51 -11.42
C ASN A 104 -4.40 19.87 -12.81
N GLU A 105 -4.59 21.16 -13.08
CA GLU A 105 -5.16 21.63 -14.35
C GLU A 105 -4.25 21.36 -15.55
N HIS A 106 -2.93 21.34 -15.34
CA HIS A 106 -1.92 21.23 -16.38
C HIS A 106 -1.33 19.83 -16.49
N CYS A 107 -1.30 19.06 -15.41
CA CYS A 107 -0.72 17.72 -15.34
C CYS A 107 -1.79 16.67 -14.99
N ASN A 108 -2.60 16.29 -15.97
CA ASN A 108 -3.73 15.36 -15.77
C ASN A 108 -3.80 14.23 -16.81
N GLN A 109 -2.87 14.19 -17.77
CA GLN A 109 -2.80 13.10 -18.74
C GLN A 109 -1.97 11.98 -18.14
N LEU A 110 -2.47 10.75 -18.14
CA LEU A 110 -1.67 9.61 -17.69
C LEU A 110 -0.59 9.33 -18.74
N GLY A 111 0.69 9.41 -18.36
CA GLY A 111 1.77 9.03 -19.26
C GLY A 111 1.77 7.53 -19.57
N GLU A 112 2.33 7.13 -20.71
CA GLU A 112 2.40 5.73 -21.14
C GLU A 112 3.16 4.85 -20.12
N GLY A 113 4.07 5.45 -19.33
CA GLY A 113 4.78 4.81 -18.22
C GLY A 113 3.99 4.63 -16.91
N SER A 114 2.79 5.18 -16.79
CA SER A 114 1.98 5.21 -15.55
C SER A 114 1.00 4.05 -15.39
N LEU A 115 1.40 2.89 -15.90
CA LEU A 115 0.68 1.64 -15.70
C LEU A 115 0.70 1.20 -14.24
N ALA A 116 -0.39 0.55 -13.84
CA ALA A 116 -0.52 -0.09 -12.54
C ALA A 116 0.68 -1.01 -12.23
N VAL A 117 1.16 -0.96 -10.99
CA VAL A 117 2.34 -1.69 -10.53
C VAL A 117 1.90 -2.83 -9.65
N LYS A 118 2.10 -4.06 -10.12
CA LYS A 118 1.86 -5.28 -9.36
C LYS A 118 3.13 -5.71 -8.64
N PHE A 119 3.01 -6.09 -7.37
CA PHE A 119 4.14 -6.58 -6.57
C PHE A 119 3.68 -7.58 -5.51
N SER A 120 4.56 -8.46 -5.07
CA SER A 120 4.34 -9.34 -3.91
C SER A 120 4.81 -8.65 -2.64
N TYR A 121 4.04 -8.75 -1.55
CA TYR A 121 4.41 -8.16 -0.27
C TYR A 121 5.11 -9.19 0.63
N THR A 122 6.43 -9.29 0.47
CA THR A 122 7.23 -10.28 1.20
C THR A 122 7.88 -9.72 2.47
N HIS A 123 7.75 -8.42 2.73
CA HIS A 123 8.42 -7.76 3.85
C HIS A 123 7.92 -8.25 5.23
N PRO A 124 8.80 -8.25 6.25
CA PRO A 124 8.41 -8.51 7.63
C PRO A 124 7.53 -7.36 8.18
N SER A 125 6.88 -7.62 9.32
CA SER A 125 6.04 -6.62 9.99
C SER A 125 6.83 -5.34 10.29
N GLY A 126 6.24 -4.18 10.04
CA GLY A 126 6.83 -2.86 10.31
C GLY A 126 7.85 -2.39 9.27
N LYS A 127 7.96 -3.07 8.13
CA LYS A 127 8.74 -2.60 6.97
C LYS A 127 7.80 -2.11 5.88
N SER A 128 8.18 -1.00 5.25
CA SER A 128 7.44 -0.42 4.14
C SER A 128 7.91 -0.93 2.78
N HIS A 129 6.99 -0.94 1.81
CA HIS A 129 7.26 -1.17 0.40
C HIS A 129 7.16 0.14 -0.38
N THR A 130 8.20 0.47 -1.14
CA THR A 130 8.21 1.68 -1.98
C THR A 130 7.80 1.33 -3.41
N VAL A 131 6.69 1.90 -3.87
CA VAL A 131 6.24 1.81 -5.25
C VAL A 131 6.96 2.86 -6.09
N ARG A 132 7.38 2.49 -7.30
CA ARG A 132 7.93 3.45 -8.27
C ARG A 132 6.94 4.63 -8.49
N PRO A 133 7.43 5.85 -8.77
CA PRO A 133 6.54 6.98 -8.95
C PRO A 133 5.53 6.78 -10.10
N PHE A 134 4.33 7.32 -9.93
CA PHE A 134 3.38 7.51 -11.02
C PHE A 134 3.56 8.90 -11.62
N VAL A 135 3.55 8.98 -12.95
CA VAL A 135 3.80 10.23 -13.68
C VAL A 135 2.56 10.67 -14.46
N TYR A 136 2.13 11.90 -14.23
CA TYR A 136 1.13 12.57 -15.07
C TYR A 136 1.86 13.52 -16.01
N GLN A 137 1.51 13.49 -17.30
CA GLN A 137 2.11 14.35 -18.29
C GLN A 137 1.43 15.71 -18.34
N HIS A 138 2.26 16.72 -18.58
CA HIS A 138 1.79 18.08 -18.84
C HIS A 138 1.06 18.16 -20.19
N LYS A 139 -0.08 18.86 -20.25
CA LYS A 139 -0.92 18.97 -21.47
C LYS A 139 -0.22 19.58 -22.68
N SER A 140 0.77 20.44 -22.43
CA SER A 140 1.55 21.11 -23.48
C SER A 140 3.01 21.08 -23.05
N VAL A 141 3.82 20.28 -23.73
CA VAL A 141 5.26 20.19 -23.45
C VAL A 141 5.90 21.58 -23.64
N PRO A 142 6.58 22.14 -22.63
CA PRO A 142 7.26 23.42 -22.75
C PRO A 142 8.39 23.41 -23.79
N SER A 143 8.69 24.57 -24.38
CA SER A 143 9.72 24.67 -25.42
C SER A 143 11.15 24.37 -24.97
N TYR A 144 11.43 24.44 -23.66
CA TYR A 144 12.75 24.10 -23.11
C TYR A 144 13.02 22.59 -23.06
N CYS A 145 11.99 21.77 -23.31
CA CYS A 145 12.10 20.31 -23.40
C CYS A 145 12.51 19.83 -24.82
N ILE A 146 12.76 20.76 -25.75
CA ILE A 146 13.11 20.50 -27.17
C ILE A 146 14.60 20.72 -27.39
#